data_AF-A0A2D1KMZ2-F1
#
_entry.id   AF-A0A2D1KMZ2-F1
#
_cell.length_a   1.000
_cell.length_b   1.000
_cell.length_c   1.000
_cell.angle_alpha   90.00
_cell.angle_beta   90.00
_cell.angle_gamma   90.00
#
_symmetry.space_group_name_H-M   'P 1'
#
loop_
_entity.id
_entity.type
_entity.pdbx_description
1 polymer ?
#
loop_
_entity_poly.entity_id
_entity_poly.type
_entity_poly.pdbx_seq_one_letter_code
_entity_poly.pdbx_strand_id
1 'polypeptide(L)'
;MKTKNIVTANVKLYKGKEDEFNISVPKDVTANELEFVLIRLTYFMASNYAELNKMDFELALEQYGRAMITQVGVMKDLETANDQAD
;
A
#
# COMPACT_ATOMS: atom_id res chain seq x y z
N MET A 1 -27.63 15.67 3.89
CA MET A 1 -26.16 15.64 3.80
C MET A 1 -25.78 14.61 2.75
N LYS A 2 -25.08 15.01 1.67
CA LYS A 2 -24.49 14.03 0.75
C LYS A 2 -23.32 13.37 1.47
N THR A 3 -23.38 12.06 1.64
CA THR A 3 -22.28 11.24 2.16
C THR A 3 -21.06 11.50 1.27
N LYS A 4 -19.96 12.00 1.83
CA LYS A 4 -18.70 12.11 1.09
C LYS A 4 -18.29 10.69 0.70
N ASN A 5 -17.94 10.49 -0.56
CA ASN A 5 -17.35 9.24 -1.03
C ASN A 5 -15.93 9.16 -0.49
N ILE A 6 -15.80 8.57 0.70
CA ILE A 6 -14.52 8.44 1.39
C ILE A 6 -13.88 7.13 0.94
N VAL A 7 -12.73 7.24 0.28
CA VAL A 7 -11.83 6.08 0.07
C VAL A 7 -11.48 5.53 1.45
N THR A 8 -11.76 4.24 1.65
CA THR A 8 -11.55 3.61 2.95
C THR A 8 -10.61 2.42 2.78
N ALA A 9 -9.46 2.46 3.45
CA ALA A 9 -8.57 1.31 3.60
C ALA A 9 -8.98 0.56 4.87
N ASN A 10 -9.36 -0.71 4.74
CA ASN A 10 -9.69 -1.55 5.87
C ASN A 10 -8.76 -2.75 5.89
N VAL A 11 -8.11 -2.99 7.03
CA VAL A 11 -7.38 -4.22 7.28
C VAL A 11 -8.37 -5.23 7.86
N LYS A 12 -8.58 -6.35 7.17
CA LYS A 12 -9.35 -7.47 7.71
C LYS A 12 -8.39 -8.58 8.14
N LEU A 13 -8.23 -8.74 9.44
CA LEU A 13 -7.49 -9.84 10.02
C LEU A 13 -8.37 -11.10 10.04
N TYR A 14 -8.03 -12.10 9.22
CA TYR A 14 -8.71 -13.41 9.25
C TYR A 14 -7.82 -14.44 9.95
N LYS A 15 -8.31 -15.05 11.03
CA LYS A 15 -7.59 -16.14 11.71
C LYS A 15 -7.26 -17.26 10.72
N GLY A 16 -5.97 -17.51 10.50
CA GLY A 16 -5.47 -18.61 9.67
C GLY A 16 -5.39 -18.32 8.16
N LYS A 17 -5.51 -17.06 7.74
CA LYS A 17 -5.22 -16.62 6.37
C LYS A 17 -4.19 -15.50 6.39
N GLU A 18 -3.47 -15.32 5.28
CA GLU A 18 -2.65 -14.12 5.07
C GLU A 18 -3.51 -12.87 5.16
N ASP A 19 -2.94 -11.79 5.70
CA ASP A 19 -3.65 -10.52 5.87
C ASP A 19 -4.02 -9.95 4.49
N GLU A 20 -5.32 -9.77 4.24
CA GLU A 20 -5.81 -9.20 2.99
C GLU A 20 -6.00 -7.67 3.13
N PHE A 21 -5.20 -6.91 2.39
CA PHE A 21 -5.32 -5.46 2.31
C PHE A 21 -6.20 -5.04 1.13
N ASN A 22 -7.39 -4.51 1.42
CA ASN A 22 -8.37 -4.11 0.40
C ASN A 22 -8.58 -2.59 0.42
N ILE A 23 -8.25 -1.90 -0.68
CA ILE A 23 -8.64 -0.50 -0.90
C ILE A 23 -9.89 -0.49 -1.78
N SER A 24 -11.00 0.01 -1.24
CA SER A 24 -12.18 0.31 -2.05
C SER A 24 -12.09 1.75 -2.56
N VAL A 25 -11.99 1.91 -3.88
CA VAL A 25 -11.95 3.22 -4.55
C VAL A 25 -13.28 3.43 -5.29
N PRO A 26 -14.16 4.33 -4.80
CA PRO A 26 -15.36 4.74 -5.52
C PRO A 26 -15.06 5.30 -6.92
N LYS A 27 -16.00 5.13 -7.87
CA LYS A 27 -15.80 5.49 -9.29
C LYS A 27 -15.60 6.99 -9.56
N ASP A 28 -15.95 7.84 -8.60
CA ASP A 28 -15.90 9.29 -8.70
C ASP A 28 -14.74 9.91 -7.90
N VAL A 29 -13.85 9.07 -7.37
CA VAL A 29 -12.65 9.51 -6.66
C VAL A 29 -11.65 10.10 -7.64
N THR A 30 -11.15 11.28 -7.31
CA THR A 30 -10.10 11.96 -8.06
C THR A 30 -8.72 11.34 -7.79
N ALA A 31 -7.78 11.48 -8.74
CA ALA A 31 -6.40 11.03 -8.54
C ALA A 31 -5.78 11.62 -7.26
N ASN A 32 -6.06 12.89 -6.96
CA ASN A 32 -5.57 13.58 -5.75
C ASN A 32 -6.08 12.95 -4.45
N GLU A 33 -7.34 12.50 -4.42
CA GLU A 33 -7.91 11.83 -3.24
C GLU A 33 -7.30 10.45 -3.03
N LEU A 34 -7.00 9.74 -4.11
CA LEU A 34 -6.31 8.46 -4.06
C LEU A 34 -4.87 8.63 -3.59
N GLU A 35 -4.13 9.60 -4.13
CA GLU A 35 -2.77 9.95 -3.69
C GLU A 35 -2.73 10.25 -2.18
N PHE A 36 -3.68 11.03 -1.69
CA PHE A 36 -3.76 11.38 -0.28
C PHE A 36 -3.93 10.16 0.63
N VAL A 37 -4.73 9.18 0.21
CA VAL A 37 -4.95 7.93 0.95
C VAL A 37 -3.70 7.06 0.90
N LEU A 38 -3.07 6.95 -0.26
CA LEU A 38 -1.84 6.18 -0.44
C LEU A 38 -0.69 6.74 0.41
N ILE A 39 -0.53 8.06 0.48
CA ILE A 39 0.47 8.71 1.34
C ILE A 39 0.22 8.37 2.81
N ARG A 40 -1.03 8.45 3.28
CA ARG A 40 -1.38 8.11 4.67
C ARG A 40 -1.13 6.65 4.99
N LEU A 41 -1.44 5.76 4.05
CA LEU A 41 -1.16 4.34 4.18
C LEU A 41 0.34 4.09 4.31
N THR A 42 1.15 4.65 3.42
CA THR A 42 2.62 4.52 3.46
C THR A 42 3.18 5.06 4.78
N TYR A 43 2.67 6.20 5.26
CA TYR A 43 3.04 6.74 6.57
C TYR A 43 2.73 5.76 7.71
N PHE A 44 1.55 5.16 7.73
CA PHE A 44 1.16 4.20 8.75
C PHE A 44 2.02 2.93 8.73
N MET A 45 2.29 2.39 7.53
CA MET A 45 3.13 1.20 7.37
C MET A 45 4.57 1.47 7.81
N ALA A 46 5.15 2.59 7.37
CA ALA A 46 6.51 2.98 7.77
C ALA A 46 6.61 3.27 9.28
N SER A 47 5.58 3.89 9.88
CA SER A 47 5.52 4.15 11.32
C SER A 47 5.47 2.86 12.13
N ASN A 48 4.62 1.89 11.73
CA ASN A 48 4.56 0.59 12.40
C ASN A 48 5.88 -0.17 12.27
N TYR A 49 6.50 -0.15 11.09
CA TYR A 49 7.80 -0.77 10.88
C TYR A 49 8.88 -0.11 11.77
N ALA A 50 8.88 1.22 11.88
CA ALA A 50 9.77 1.95 12.77
C ALA A 50 9.60 1.53 14.23
N GLU A 51 8.35 1.47 14.70
CA GLU A 51 8.01 1.13 16.09
C GLU A 51 8.40 -0.31 16.46
N LEU A 52 8.10 -1.27 15.57
CA LEU A 52 8.41 -2.68 15.78
C LEU A 52 9.92 -2.93 15.83
N ASN A 53 10.68 -2.21 15.02
CA ASN A 53 12.13 -2.38 14.91
C ASN A 53 12.93 -1.39 15.78
N LYS A 54 12.26 -0.54 16.57
CA LYS A 54 12.89 0.47 17.43
C LYS A 54 13.90 1.34 16.66
N MET A 55 13.48 1.80 15.48
CA MET A 55 14.28 2.67 14.62
C MET A 55 13.57 4.00 14.34
N ASP A 56 14.33 4.99 13.90
CA ASP A 56 13.78 6.28 13.51
C ASP A 56 12.89 6.15 12.28
N PHE A 57 11.85 6.99 12.22
CA PHE A 57 10.86 6.95 11.14
C PHE A 57 11.49 7.21 9.77
N GLU A 58 12.45 8.12 9.67
CA GLU A 58 13.14 8.43 8.41
C GLU A 58 13.91 7.22 7.88
N LEU A 59 14.59 6.49 8.76
CA LEU A 59 15.32 5.27 8.41
C LEU A 59 14.36 4.14 8.01
N ALA A 60 13.26 3.99 8.73
CA ALA A 60 12.19 3.06 8.39
C ALA A 60 11.59 3.37 7.02
N LEU A 61 11.29 4.64 6.74
CA LEU A 61 10.75 5.09 5.46
C LEU A 61 11.73 4.82 4.31
N GLU A 62 13.02 5.06 4.50
CA GLU A 62 14.04 4.75 3.50
C GLU A 62 14.09 3.24 3.20
N GLN A 63 14.21 2.40 4.23
CA GLN A 63 14.28 0.96 4.06
C GLN A 63 13.00 0.39 3.41
N TYR A 64 11.85 0.85 3.88
CA TYR A 64 10.56 0.46 3.34
C TYR A 64 10.40 0.92 1.87
N GLY A 65 10.85 2.13 1.55
CA GLY A 65 10.93 2.66 0.19
C GLY A 65 11.75 1.79 -0.74
N ARG A 66 12.94 1.35 -0.30
CA ARG A 66 13.81 0.44 -1.08
C ARG A 66 13.11 -0.91 -1.32
N ALA A 67 12.48 -1.48 -0.29
CA ALA A 67 11.75 -2.73 -0.43
C ALA A 67 10.58 -2.63 -1.43
N MET A 68 9.82 -1.53 -1.39
CA MET A 68 8.75 -1.28 -2.38
C MET A 68 9.29 -1.19 -3.81
N ILE A 69 10.40 -0.48 -4.04
CA ILE A 69 11.02 -0.37 -5.37
C ILE A 69 11.43 -1.75 -5.89
N THR A 70 12.07 -2.57 -5.07
CA THR A 70 12.44 -3.94 -5.44
C THR A 70 11.21 -4.77 -5.81
N GLN A 71 10.15 -4.71 -5.00
CA GLN A 71 8.93 -5.47 -5.25
C GLN A 71 8.25 -5.04 -6.55
N VAL A 72 8.17 -3.73 -6.83
CA VAL A 72 7.64 -3.19 -8.10
C VAL A 72 8.46 -3.69 -9.29
N GLY A 73 9.79 -3.74 -9.16
CA GLY A 73 10.66 -4.31 -10.19
C GLY A 73 10.32 -5.78 -10.48
N VAL A 74 10.21 -6.60 -9.44
CA VAL A 74 9.82 -8.02 -9.57
C VAL A 74 8.45 -8.19 -10.23
N MET A 75 7.47 -7.37 -9.85
CA MET A 75 6.12 -7.41 -10.45
C MET A 75 6.18 -7.12 -11.95
N LYS A 76 6.93 -6.09 -12.35
CA LYS A 76 7.11 -5.74 -13.77
C LYS A 76 7.79 -6.85 -14.56
N ASP A 77 8.81 -7.49 -13.98
CA ASP A 77 9.51 -8.60 -14.63
C ASP A 77 8.58 -9.81 -14.82
N LEU A 78 7.70 -10.11 -13.85
CA LEU A 78 6.70 -11.17 -13.93
C LEU A 78 5.60 -10.89 -14.96
N GLU A 79 5.09 -9.66 -15.03
CA GLU A 79 4.14 -9.23 -16.06
C GLU A 79 4.74 -9.41 -17.45
N THR A 80 5.98 -8.96 -17.64
CA THR A 80 6.70 -9.09 -18.92
C THR A 80 6.94 -10.56 -19.30
N ALA A 81 7.23 -11.43 -18.33
CA ALA A 81 7.43 -12.85 -18.56
C ALA A 81 6.12 -13.57 -18.93
N ASN A 82 5.00 -13.20 -18.33
CA ASN A 82 3.68 -13.74 -18.68
C ASN A 82 3.25 -13.28 -20.08
N ASP A 83 3.46 -12.01 -20.44
CA ASP A 83 3.14 -11.48 -21.77
C ASP A 83 3.95 -12.12 -22.91
N GLN A 84 5.10 -12.74 -22.61
CA GLN A 84 5.93 -13.48 -23.56
C GLN A 84 5.59 -14.98 -23.63
N ALA A 85 4.76 -15.47 -22.71
CA ALA A 85 4.35 -16.87 -22.62
C ALA A 85 3.00 -17.15 -23.31
N ASP A 86 2.26 -16.09 -23.67
CA ASP A 86 1.02 -16.10 -24.49
C ASP A 86 1.31 -15.84 -25.99
#